data_AF-A0A950WJM4-F1
#
_entry.id   AF-A0A950WJM4-F1
#
_cell.length_a   1.000
_cell.length_b   1.000
_cell.length_c   1.000
_cell.angle_alpha   90.00
_cell.angle_beta   90.00
_cell.angle_gamma   90.00
#
_symmetry.space_group_name_H-M   'P 1'
#
loop_
_entity.id
_entity.type
_entity.pdbx_description
1 polymer ?
#
loop_
_entity_poly.entity_id
_entity_poly.type
_entity_poly.pdbx_seq_one_letter_code
_entity_poly.pdbx_strand_id
1 'polypeptide(L)'
;MSDQALPTSAAEERIAVASNWTLVWWRFRKHHLAMFSAVVLAGLYLVVLFPGFFSTQNPEQTDARQAFIPVQAVHLFNEGRLDPWVPAIVGKRNPVTLRMEWAA
;
A
#
# COMPACT_ATOMS: atom_id res chain seq x y z
N MET A 1 27.61 57.40 21.06
CA MET A 1 27.83 56.10 20.41
C MET A 1 26.72 55.19 20.91
N SER A 2 25.54 55.31 20.32
CA SER A 2 24.34 54.61 20.80
C SER A 2 24.24 53.29 20.05
N ASP A 3 24.64 52.18 20.67
CA ASP A 3 24.40 50.84 20.16
C ASP A 3 22.89 50.58 20.17
N GLN A 4 22.25 50.77 19.02
CA GLN A 4 20.89 50.28 18.78
C GLN A 4 20.99 48.77 18.54
N ALA A 5 20.74 47.98 19.58
CA ALA A 5 20.44 46.56 19.42
C ALA A 5 19.15 46.45 18.60
N LEU A 6 19.28 46.08 17.33
CA LEU A 6 18.16 45.79 16.45
C LEU A 6 17.33 44.66 17.08
N PRO A 7 16.00 44.75 17.10
CA PRO A 7 15.17 43.67 17.62
C PRO A 7 15.31 42.46 16.70
N THR A 8 16.18 41.52 17.04
CA THR A 8 16.22 40.19 16.44
C THR A 8 14.87 39.53 16.71
N SER A 9 14.21 39.09 15.65
CA SER A 9 12.89 38.48 15.81
C SER A 9 13.03 37.16 16.57
N ALA A 10 12.06 36.80 17.41
CA ALA A 10 12.07 35.53 18.15
C ALA A 10 12.20 34.29 17.24
N ALA A 11 11.94 34.43 15.93
CA ALA A 11 12.18 33.40 14.94
C ALA A 11 13.68 33.18 14.66
N GLU A 12 14.49 34.24 14.62
CA GLU A 12 15.95 34.17 14.40
C GLU A 12 16.65 33.53 15.61
N GLU A 13 16.22 33.85 16.83
CA GLU A 13 16.76 33.29 18.06
C GLU A 13 16.47 31.77 18.17
N ARG A 14 15.28 31.33 17.74
CA ARG A 14 14.90 29.91 17.66
C ARG A 14 15.67 29.13 16.60
N ILE A 15 16.07 29.78 15.51
CA ILE A 15 16.92 29.17 14.48
C ILE A 15 18.35 28.98 14.99
N ALA A 16 18.87 29.94 15.77
CA ALA A 16 20.24 29.92 16.30
C ALA A 16 20.50 28.83 17.36
N VAL A 17 19.46 28.39 18.08
CA VAL A 17 19.56 27.37 19.15
C VAL A 17 19.14 25.97 18.66
N ALA A 18 18.61 25.86 17.44
CA ALA A 18 18.07 24.60 16.94
C ALA A 18 19.17 23.56 16.65
N SER A 19 18.95 22.32 17.12
CA SER A 19 19.77 21.17 16.73
C SER A 19 19.75 20.97 15.21
N ASN A 20 20.89 20.56 14.61
CA ASN A 20 21.04 20.30 13.17
C ASN A 20 19.89 19.47 12.57
N TRP A 21 19.36 18.52 13.33
CA TRP A 21 18.22 17.69 12.92
C TRP A 21 16.92 18.49 12.73
N THR A 22 16.70 19.50 13.56
CA THR A 22 15.52 20.38 13.50
C THR A 22 15.56 21.23 12.23
N LEU A 23 16.74 21.72 11.85
CA LEU A 23 16.95 22.48 10.60
C LEU A 23 16.67 21.61 9.37
N VAL A 24 17.14 20.35 9.38
CA VAL A 24 16.87 19.37 8.32
C VAL A 24 15.37 19.09 8.21
N TRP A 25 14.69 18.83 9.34
CA TRP A 25 13.25 18.57 9.35
C TRP A 25 12.44 19.77 8.83
N TRP A 26 12.78 20.99 9.26
CA TRP A 26 12.10 22.19 8.76
C TRP A 26 12.28 22.40 7.26
N ARG A 27 13.45 22.10 6.72
CA ARG A 27 13.71 22.19 5.29
C ARG A 27 13.00 21.08 4.52
N PHE A 28 12.99 19.85 5.03
CA PHE A 28 12.24 18.72 4.49
C PHE A 28 10.73 19.03 4.41
N ARG A 29 10.16 19.59 5.48
CA ARG A 29 8.73 19.91 5.58
C ARG A 29 8.28 21.03 4.62
N LYS A 30 9.21 21.82 4.05
CA LYS A 30 8.89 22.82 3.01
C LYS A 30 8.66 22.20 1.63
N HIS A 31 9.10 20.96 1.38
CA HIS A 31 8.94 20.30 0.10
C HIS A 31 7.66 19.44 0.07
N HIS A 32 6.63 19.90 -0.65
CA HIS A 32 5.36 19.18 -0.74
C HIS A 32 5.51 17.76 -1.30
N LEU A 33 6.38 17.56 -2.30
CA LEU A 33 6.62 16.22 -2.87
C LEU A 33 7.26 15.27 -1.87
N ALA A 34 8.20 15.76 -1.07
CA ALA A 34 8.86 14.95 -0.03
C ALA A 34 7.87 14.54 1.08
N MET A 35 6.99 15.46 1.48
CA MET A 35 5.93 15.18 2.45
C MET A 35 4.90 14.18 1.91
N PHE A 36 4.51 14.31 0.64
CA PHE A 36 3.62 13.34 -0.01
C PHE A 36 4.24 11.94 -0.03
N SER A 37 5.51 11.82 -0.45
CA SER A 37 6.23 10.55 -0.43
C SER A 37 6.35 9.97 0.98
N ALA A 38 6.55 10.80 2.00
CA ALA A 38 6.58 10.35 3.39
C ALA A 38 5.21 9.78 3.84
N VAL A 39 4.11 10.40 3.43
CA VAL A 39 2.75 9.88 3.70
C VAL A 39 2.51 8.55 2.98
N VAL A 40 2.88 8.46 1.69
CA VAL A 40 2.76 7.21 0.92
C VAL A 40 3.57 6.10 1.59
N LEU A 41 4.82 6.38 1.97
CA LEU A 41 5.69 5.42 2.64
C LEU A 41 5.11 4.97 3.98
N ALA A 42 4.58 5.90 4.78
CA ALA A 42 3.89 5.56 6.03
C ALA A 42 2.69 4.64 5.77
N GLY A 43 1.91 4.90 4.71
CA GLY A 43 0.81 4.03 4.29
C GLY A 43 1.26 2.62 3.94
N LEU A 44 2.37 2.47 3.21
CA LEU A 44 2.96 1.15 2.90
C LEU A 44 3.40 0.42 4.17
N TYR A 45 4.05 1.11 5.11
CA TYR A 45 4.41 0.52 6.39
C TYR A 45 3.19 0.07 7.20
N LEU A 46 2.09 0.83 7.19
CA LEU A 46 0.86 0.39 7.84
C LEU A 46 0.32 -0.92 7.26
N VAL A 47 0.36 -1.09 5.93
CA VAL A 47 -0.04 -2.35 5.29
C VAL A 47 0.84 -3.51 5.75
N VAL A 48 2.16 -3.29 5.84
CA VAL A 48 3.12 -4.29 6.30
C VAL A 48 2.96 -4.63 7.79
N LEU A 49 2.64 -3.65 8.64
CA LEU A 49 2.46 -3.87 10.07
C LEU A 49 1.15 -4.60 10.40
N PHE A 50 0.11 -4.42 9.58
CA PHE A 50 -1.22 -4.98 9.82
C PHE A 50 -1.67 -5.95 8.71
N PRO A 51 -0.88 -7.00 8.40
CA PRO A 51 -1.18 -7.89 7.28
C PRO A 51 -2.49 -8.64 7.46
N GLY A 52 -2.89 -8.94 8.71
CA GLY A 52 -4.16 -9.64 8.99
C GLY A 52 -5.42 -8.83 8.66
N PHE A 53 -5.32 -7.50 8.60
CA PHE A 53 -6.44 -6.66 8.17
C PHE A 53 -6.50 -6.54 6.64
N PHE A 54 -5.34 -6.39 5.99
CA PHE A 54 -5.26 -6.17 4.55
C PHE A 54 -5.26 -7.45 3.71
N SER A 55 -4.79 -8.57 4.25
CA SER A 55 -4.70 -9.83 3.51
C SER A 55 -6.02 -10.58 3.56
N THR A 56 -6.52 -10.98 2.39
CA THR A 56 -7.72 -11.83 2.27
C THR A 56 -7.40 -13.31 2.24
N GLN A 57 -6.14 -13.67 1.99
CA GLN A 57 -5.63 -15.05 1.87
C GLN A 57 -4.30 -15.18 2.62
N ASN A 58 -3.92 -16.38 3.02
CA ASN A 58 -2.62 -16.60 3.63
C ASN A 58 -1.55 -16.72 2.53
N PRO A 59 -0.52 -15.85 2.50
CA PRO A 59 0.50 -15.88 1.45
C PRO A 59 1.34 -17.17 1.44
N GLU A 60 1.45 -17.87 2.57
CA GLU A 60 2.18 -19.14 2.68
C GLU A 60 1.30 -20.36 2.34
N GLN A 61 -0.02 -20.18 2.20
CA GLN A 61 -0.89 -21.26 1.76
C GLN A 61 -0.75 -21.45 0.26
N THR A 62 -0.25 -22.62 -0.12
CA THR A 62 -0.20 -23.05 -1.53
C THR A 62 -1.22 -24.16 -1.75
N ASP A 63 -2.11 -23.97 -2.74
CA ASP A 63 -3.01 -25.03 -3.19
C ASP A 63 -2.57 -25.54 -4.57
N ALA A 64 -1.94 -26.71 -4.58
CA ALA A 64 -1.51 -27.38 -5.80
C ALA A 64 -2.67 -27.75 -6.74
N ARG A 65 -3.90 -27.85 -6.21
CA ARG A 65 -5.08 -28.07 -7.05
C ARG A 65 -5.36 -26.82 -7.85
N GLN A 66 -5.28 -25.63 -7.26
CA GLN A 66 -5.58 -24.35 -7.94
C GLN A 66 -4.50 -23.89 -8.92
N ALA A 67 -3.29 -24.46 -8.86
CA ALA A 67 -2.13 -24.02 -9.65
C ALA A 67 -2.33 -24.01 -11.17
N PHE A 68 -3.28 -24.80 -11.69
CA PHE A 68 -3.53 -24.91 -13.13
C PHE A 68 -4.92 -24.42 -13.55
N ILE A 69 -5.60 -23.66 -12.69
CA ILE A 69 -6.90 -23.06 -13.04
C ILE A 69 -6.71 -22.09 -14.21
N PRO A 70 -7.52 -22.18 -15.28
CA PRO A 70 -7.46 -21.22 -16.38
C PRO A 70 -7.84 -19.81 -15.91
N VAL A 71 -7.32 -18.77 -16.59
CA VAL A 71 -7.67 -17.38 -16.28
C VAL A 71 -9.19 -17.20 -16.35
N GLN A 72 -9.80 -16.77 -15.24
CA GLN A 72 -11.23 -16.54 -15.14
C GLN A 72 -11.58 -15.10 -15.52
N ALA A 73 -12.62 -14.92 -16.32
CA ALA A 73 -13.15 -13.60 -16.62
C ALA A 73 -14.04 -13.10 -15.47
N VAL A 74 -13.97 -11.79 -15.19
CA VAL A 74 -14.88 -11.13 -14.27
C VAL A 74 -16.13 -10.70 -15.03
N HIS A 75 -17.29 -11.17 -14.61
CA HIS A 75 -18.58 -10.77 -15.14
C HIS A 75 -19.14 -9.62 -14.31
N LEU A 76 -19.36 -8.46 -14.91
CA LEU A 76 -19.80 -7.26 -14.18
C LEU A 76 -21.32 -7.19 -13.96
N PHE A 77 -22.08 -7.93 -14.77
CA PHE A 77 -23.53 -7.92 -14.75
C PHE A 77 -24.07 -9.32 -14.44
N ASN A 78 -25.03 -9.37 -13.53
CA ASN A 78 -25.80 -10.56 -13.22
C ASN A 78 -27.29 -10.20 -13.35
N GLU A 79 -28.01 -10.86 -14.27
CA GLU A 79 -29.44 -10.63 -14.52
C GLU A 79 -29.83 -9.13 -14.71
N GLY A 80 -28.96 -8.35 -15.34
CA GLY A 80 -29.18 -6.91 -15.58
C GLY A 80 -28.84 -5.99 -14.40
N ARG A 81 -28.40 -6.52 -13.26
CA ARG A 81 -27.87 -5.75 -12.12
C ARG A 81 -26.34 -5.69 -12.17
N LEU A 82 -25.77 -4.56 -11.76
CA LEU A 82 -24.33 -4.42 -11.52
C LEU A 82 -23.95 -5.21 -10.27
N ASP A 83 -23.42 -6.41 -10.50
CA ASP A 83 -23.10 -7.39 -9.47
C ASP A 83 -21.88 -8.21 -9.94
N PRO A 84 -20.65 -7.71 -9.72
CA PRO A 84 -19.45 -8.35 -10.23
C PRO A 84 -19.24 -9.75 -9.63
N TRP A 85 -19.12 -10.77 -10.48
CA TRP A 85 -18.92 -12.15 -10.06
C TRP A 85 -17.94 -12.89 -10.96
N VAL A 86 -17.44 -14.02 -10.47
CA VAL A 86 -16.53 -14.93 -11.18
C VAL A 86 -17.14 -16.33 -11.13
N PRO A 87 -17.18 -17.07 -12.25
CA PRO A 87 -17.78 -18.40 -12.29
C PRO A 87 -17.02 -19.38 -11.39
N ALA A 88 -17.78 -20.20 -10.65
CA ALA A 88 -17.21 -21.29 -9.88
C ALA A 88 -16.63 -22.34 -10.84
N ILE A 89 -15.40 -22.77 -10.59
CA ILE A 89 -14.75 -23.82 -11.39
C ILE A 89 -14.60 -25.08 -10.54
N VAL A 90 -14.95 -26.22 -11.12
CA VAL A 90 -14.74 -27.54 -10.52
C VAL A 90 -13.61 -28.25 -11.25
N GLY A 91 -12.55 -28.57 -10.51
CA GLY A 91 -11.44 -29.40 -11.00
C GLY A 91 -11.74 -30.88 -10.80
N LYS A 92 -11.73 -31.66 -11.89
CA LYS A 92 -11.76 -33.13 -11.82
C LYS A 92 -10.43 -33.68 -12.34
N ARG A 93 -9.92 -34.70 -11.66
CA ARG A 93 -8.70 -35.38 -12.08
C ARG A 93 -9.05 -36.47 -13.08
N ASN A 94 -8.46 -36.43 -14.27
CA ASN A 94 -8.62 -37.49 -15.26
C ASN A 94 -7.92 -38.77 -14.74
N PRO A 95 -8.60 -39.93 -14.67
CA PRO A 95 -8.03 -41.15 -14.09
C PRO A 95 -6.92 -41.79 -14.93
N VAL A 96 -6.87 -41.50 -16.24
CA VAL A 96 -5.89 -42.09 -17.18
C VAL A 96 -4.68 -41.18 -17.35
N THR A 97 -4.92 -39.91 -17.65
CA THR A 97 -3.84 -38.94 -17.91
C THR A 97 -3.33 -38.25 -16.64
N LEU A 98 -4.04 -38.41 -15.51
CA LEU A 98 -3.79 -37.76 -14.22
C LEU A 98 -3.77 -36.22 -14.26
N ARG A 99 -4.11 -35.62 -15.41
CA ARG A 99 -4.21 -34.18 -15.59
C ARG A 99 -5.44 -33.64 -14.85
N MET A 100 -5.31 -32.42 -14.33
CA MET A 100 -6.46 -31.66 -13.82
C MET A 100 -7.22 -31.08 -15.01
N GLU A 101 -8.50 -31.44 -15.12
CA GLU A 101 -9.45 -30.87 -16.08
C GLU A 101 -10.41 -29.95 -15.34
N TRP A 102 -10.67 -28.78 -15.92
CA TRP A 102 -11.45 -27.72 -15.31
C TRP A 102 -12.72 -27.48 -16.11
N ALA A 103 -13.87 -27.56 -15.44
CA ALA A 103 -15.15 -27.16 -16.00
C ALA A 103 -15.68 -25.94 -15.22
N ALA A 104 -16.08 -24.91 -15.96
CA ALA A 104 -16.81 -23.75 -15.44
C ALA A 104 -18.31 -24.02 -15.39
#